data_AF-A0AAV9IXP5-F1
#
_entry.id   AF-A0AAV9IXP5-F1
#
_cell.length_a   1.000
_cell.length_b   1.000
_cell.length_c   1.000
_cell.angle_alpha   90.00
_cell.angle_beta   90.00
_cell.angle_gamma   90.00
#
_symmetry.space_group_name_H-M   'P 1'
#
loop_
_entity.id
_entity.type
_entity.pdbx_description
1 polymer ?
#
loop_
_entity_poly.entity_id
_entity_poly.type
_entity_poly.pdbx_seq_one_letter_code
_entity_poly.pdbx_strand_id
1 'polypeptide(L)'
;MRAKTSKAAPSSLHTQPTDPLHDPELLRSLRQLRRETEGRIEAKRRRVESVRDVTDLGVGNARKQVLELPSTQVVTELERTLINAALSILDGRGLSYVVPRRSAGNQEYVEELERIVLKDGVAVRSFASVASVRKTAIMTRVMQLVHQLCTRDIHTTKRDLFYTDVKLFKSQNESDDVLNDVACLVGCTRNSLNVVASEKGIVVGCVSFVEDGDRIDCTRMGVGGKAIPPYTDRIHDIRSDAEFILLVEKDAAFMRLAEDRFYNRIKCIIVTAKGQPDVGTRLFLKRLKEELRIPVLGLVDSDPYGLKILSVYMSGSKNMSYDSANLTTPDIKWLGVRPSDLDKYRIPEQCRLPMSDTDVKTGKDMLEEDFIKKNPAWHRELSLMVKRKEKAEIQALSSFGFQYLTEVYLPQKIRAGDWV
;
A
#
# COMPACT_ATOMS: atom_id res chain seq x y z
N MET A 1 22.97 -38.93 -74.54
CA MET A 1 23.91 -38.92 -73.40
C MET A 1 23.25 -38.22 -72.21
N ARG A 2 23.05 -39.00 -71.13
CA ARG A 2 22.84 -38.65 -69.71
C ARG A 2 21.96 -37.44 -69.33
N ALA A 3 20.78 -37.81 -68.84
CA ALA A 3 20.03 -37.10 -67.81
C ALA A 3 20.90 -36.74 -66.59
N LYS A 4 20.67 -35.54 -66.02
CA LYS A 4 21.02 -35.22 -64.65
C LYS A 4 19.80 -34.60 -63.96
N THR A 5 19.19 -35.43 -63.12
CA THR A 5 18.26 -35.07 -62.06
C THR A 5 19.01 -34.26 -60.99
N SER A 6 18.50 -33.08 -60.65
CA SER A 6 18.93 -32.30 -59.48
C SER A 6 17.83 -32.41 -58.42
N LYS A 7 18.15 -33.12 -57.32
CA LYS A 7 17.41 -33.09 -56.05
C LYS A 7 18.09 -32.05 -55.16
N ALA A 8 17.35 -31.08 -54.64
CA ALA A 8 17.77 -30.29 -53.48
C ALA A 8 16.56 -29.82 -52.65
N ALA A 9 16.45 -30.47 -51.49
CA ALA A 9 15.97 -30.07 -50.16
C ALA A 9 14.64 -29.30 -49.94
N PRO A 10 13.88 -29.66 -48.88
CA PRO A 10 12.57 -29.08 -48.58
C PRO A 10 12.71 -27.70 -47.92
N SER A 11 11.81 -26.80 -48.31
CA SER A 11 11.57 -25.50 -47.70
C SER A 11 11.33 -25.65 -46.19
N SER A 12 12.30 -25.23 -45.38
CA SER A 12 12.12 -24.96 -43.96
C SER A 12 11.03 -23.89 -43.83
N LEU A 13 9.86 -24.31 -43.35
CA LEU A 13 8.82 -23.40 -42.87
C LEU A 13 9.45 -22.50 -41.79
N HIS A 14 9.75 -21.26 -42.16
CA HIS A 14 9.95 -20.19 -41.20
C HIS A 14 8.63 -20.03 -40.42
N THR A 15 8.53 -20.70 -39.28
CA THR A 15 7.60 -20.30 -38.23
C THR A 15 8.00 -18.90 -37.81
N GLN A 16 7.22 -17.91 -38.25
CA GLN A 16 7.27 -16.56 -37.71
C GLN A 16 7.12 -16.66 -36.18
N PRO A 17 7.91 -15.91 -35.39
CA PRO A 17 7.70 -15.86 -33.95
C PRO A 17 6.32 -15.26 -33.71
N THR A 18 5.42 -16.05 -33.16
CA THR A 18 4.11 -15.61 -32.70
C THR A 18 4.32 -14.45 -31.72
N ASP A 19 3.74 -13.31 -32.05
CA ASP A 19 3.78 -12.11 -31.24
C ASP A 19 3.35 -12.41 -29.78
N PRO A 20 4.23 -12.24 -28.76
CA PRO A 20 3.92 -12.54 -27.36
C PRO A 20 2.77 -11.71 -26.79
N LEU A 21 2.35 -10.67 -27.50
CA LEU A 21 1.28 -9.75 -27.14
C LEU A 21 -0.12 -10.39 -27.11
N HIS A 22 -0.32 -11.56 -27.72
CA HIS A 22 -1.60 -12.25 -27.79
C HIS A 22 -1.45 -13.74 -27.46
N ASP A 23 -0.95 -14.08 -26.27
CA ASP A 23 -1.15 -15.42 -25.71
C ASP A 23 -2.53 -15.48 -25.01
N PRO A 24 -3.57 -16.04 -25.65
CA PRO A 24 -4.91 -16.09 -25.08
C PRO A 24 -5.00 -16.94 -23.82
N GLU A 25 -4.04 -17.85 -23.57
CA GLU A 25 -3.98 -18.62 -22.32
C GLU A 25 -3.44 -17.77 -21.17
N LEU A 26 -2.42 -16.96 -21.40
CA LEU A 26 -1.83 -16.08 -20.38
C LEU A 26 -2.84 -15.06 -19.85
N LEU A 27 -3.70 -14.55 -20.73
CA LEU A 27 -4.75 -13.60 -20.37
C LEU A 27 -5.98 -14.27 -19.73
N ARG A 28 -6.17 -15.59 -19.89
CA ARG A 28 -7.36 -16.28 -19.37
C ARG A 28 -7.41 -16.22 -17.85
N SER A 29 -6.32 -16.58 -17.18
CA SER A 29 -6.20 -16.58 -15.71
C SER A 29 -6.35 -15.16 -15.15
N LEU A 30 -5.76 -14.15 -15.80
CA LEU A 30 -5.89 -12.74 -15.40
C LEU A 30 -7.31 -12.22 -15.59
N ARG A 31 -7.97 -12.52 -16.72
CA ARG A 31 -9.36 -12.09 -16.98
C ARG A 31 -10.35 -12.74 -16.03
N GLN A 32 -10.11 -13.99 -15.64
CA GLN A 32 -10.89 -14.63 -14.58
C GLN A 32 -10.71 -13.89 -13.25
N LEU A 33 -9.46 -13.65 -12.85
CA LEU A 33 -9.16 -12.90 -11.62
C LEU A 33 -9.75 -11.47 -11.64
N ARG A 34 -9.75 -10.82 -12.80
CA ARG A 34 -10.37 -9.51 -13.01
C ARG A 34 -11.88 -9.56 -12.76
N ARG A 35 -12.59 -10.55 -13.32
CA ARG A 35 -14.03 -10.74 -13.06
C ARG A 35 -14.33 -11.01 -11.59
N GLU A 36 -13.49 -11.80 -10.93
CA GLU A 36 -13.61 -12.04 -9.47
C GLU A 36 -13.40 -10.75 -8.67
N THR A 37 -12.41 -9.94 -9.07
CA THR A 37 -12.10 -8.64 -8.45
C THR A 37 -13.25 -7.65 -8.64
N GLU A 38 -13.77 -7.52 -9.86
CA GLU A 38 -14.93 -6.69 -10.19
C GLU A 38 -16.16 -7.10 -9.36
N GLY A 39 -16.44 -8.40 -9.27
CA GLY A 39 -17.54 -8.94 -8.48
C GLY A 39 -17.40 -8.64 -6.98
N ARG A 40 -16.19 -8.72 -6.43
CA ARG A 40 -15.92 -8.38 -5.02
C ARG A 40 -16.05 -6.89 -4.74
N ILE A 41 -15.54 -6.03 -5.64
CA ILE A 41 -15.67 -4.58 -5.52
C ILE A 41 -17.16 -4.19 -5.55
N GLU A 42 -17.93 -4.74 -6.49
CA GLU A 42 -19.36 -4.49 -6.60
C GLU A 42 -20.15 -5.01 -5.38
N ALA A 43 -19.83 -6.22 -4.89
CA ALA A 43 -20.44 -6.76 -3.67
C ALA A 43 -20.11 -5.90 -2.43
N LYS A 44 -18.87 -5.43 -2.30
CA LYS A 44 -18.44 -4.53 -1.24
C LYS A 44 -19.16 -3.19 -1.33
N ARG A 45 -19.26 -2.61 -2.54
CA ARG A 45 -19.99 -1.36 -2.77
C ARG A 45 -21.46 -1.48 -2.37
N ARG A 46 -22.14 -2.56 -2.77
CA ARG A 46 -23.54 -2.83 -2.38
C ARG A 46 -23.70 -3.00 -0.87
N ARG A 47 -22.77 -3.70 -0.21
CA ARG A 47 -22.76 -3.80 1.26
C ARG A 47 -22.60 -2.43 1.91
N VAL A 48 -21.66 -1.61 1.45
CA VAL A 48 -21.45 -0.26 1.99
C VAL A 48 -22.66 0.64 1.74
N GLU A 49 -23.27 0.59 0.56
CA GLU A 49 -24.49 1.37 0.24
C GLU A 49 -25.71 0.92 1.06
N SER A 50 -25.77 -0.35 1.49
CA SER A 50 -26.79 -0.85 2.40
C SER A 50 -26.56 -0.48 3.87
N VAL A 51 -25.31 -0.16 4.25
CA VAL A 51 -24.94 0.29 5.60
C VAL A 51 -24.94 1.82 5.60
N ARG A 52 -26.12 2.42 5.72
CA ARG A 52 -26.28 3.88 5.81
C ARG A 52 -25.93 4.47 7.18
N ASP A 53 -25.92 3.63 8.22
CA ASP A 53 -25.46 4.03 9.54
C ASP A 53 -24.52 2.98 10.12
N VAL A 54 -23.37 3.47 10.57
CA VAL A 54 -22.29 2.72 11.22
C VAL A 54 -22.77 2.03 12.50
N THR A 55 -23.93 2.42 13.01
CA THR A 55 -24.55 1.88 14.22
C THR A 55 -25.11 0.47 14.07
N ASP A 56 -25.31 -0.04 12.84
CA ASP A 56 -25.97 -1.33 12.62
C ASP A 56 -25.01 -2.51 12.37
N LEU A 57 -23.69 -2.30 12.40
CA LEU A 57 -22.69 -3.39 12.28
C LEU A 57 -22.34 -4.05 13.63
N GLY A 58 -23.08 -3.78 14.71
CA GLY A 58 -22.81 -4.39 16.02
C GLY A 58 -21.48 -3.92 16.66
N VAL A 59 -20.83 -2.90 16.10
CA VAL A 59 -19.68 -2.23 16.70
C VAL A 59 -20.18 -1.07 17.55
N GLY A 60 -20.84 -1.37 18.68
CA GLY A 60 -21.45 -0.36 19.57
C GLY A 60 -20.49 0.69 20.17
N ASN A 61 -19.20 0.59 19.87
CA ASN A 61 -18.10 1.22 20.60
C ASN A 61 -17.02 1.86 19.67
N ALA A 62 -17.37 2.24 18.44
CA ALA A 62 -16.47 2.97 17.53
C ALA A 62 -16.96 4.41 17.30
N ARG A 63 -16.73 5.29 18.28
CA ARG A 63 -17.33 6.65 18.29
C ARG A 63 -16.60 7.76 17.53
N LYS A 64 -15.57 7.46 16.72
CA LYS A 64 -15.07 8.44 15.74
C LYS A 64 -14.51 7.77 14.50
N GLN A 65 -15.29 7.80 13.42
CA GLN A 65 -14.79 7.37 12.11
C GLN A 65 -13.83 8.42 11.56
N VAL A 66 -12.72 7.94 11.04
CA VAL A 66 -11.75 8.75 10.31
C VAL A 66 -12.16 8.79 8.85
N LEU A 67 -12.64 9.94 8.40
CA LEU A 67 -13.13 10.15 7.05
C LEU A 67 -12.20 11.08 6.28
N GLU A 68 -12.26 11.01 4.95
CA GLU A 68 -11.63 12.03 4.12
C GLU A 68 -12.50 13.28 4.14
N LEU A 69 -11.98 14.37 4.72
CA LEU A 69 -12.73 15.60 4.93
C LEU A 69 -12.14 16.71 4.06
N PRO A 70 -12.97 17.55 3.41
CA PRO A 70 -12.48 18.73 2.73
C PRO A 70 -11.87 19.71 3.74
N SER A 71 -10.92 20.52 3.30
CA SER A 71 -10.17 21.46 4.16
C SER A 71 -11.09 22.39 4.95
N THR A 72 -12.25 22.77 4.40
CA THR A 72 -13.26 23.60 5.09
C THR A 72 -13.87 22.91 6.32
N GLN A 73 -14.15 21.61 6.23
CA GLN A 73 -14.68 20.83 7.36
C GLN A 73 -13.60 20.58 8.41
N VAL A 74 -12.37 20.31 7.97
CA VAL A 74 -11.20 20.16 8.87
C VAL A 74 -10.99 21.45 9.69
N VAL A 75 -11.04 22.61 9.04
CA VAL A 75 -10.95 23.92 9.72
C VAL A 75 -12.08 24.08 10.74
N THR A 76 -13.32 23.77 10.35
CA THR A 76 -14.49 23.89 11.24
C THR A 76 -14.33 23.03 12.51
N GLU A 77 -13.90 21.77 12.36
CA GLU A 77 -13.69 20.88 13.50
C GLU A 77 -12.49 21.28 14.39
N LEU A 78 -11.41 21.79 13.77
CA LEU A 78 -10.29 22.35 14.52
C LEU A 78 -10.71 23.59 15.32
N GLU A 79 -11.46 24.50 14.71
CA GLU A 79 -11.98 25.70 15.38
C GLU A 79 -12.90 25.33 16.54
N ARG A 80 -13.82 24.37 16.37
CA ARG A 80 -14.64 23.84 17.48
C ARG A 80 -13.77 23.33 18.63
N THR A 81 -12.74 22.57 18.31
CA THR A 81 -11.82 22.01 19.33
C THR A 81 -11.06 23.11 20.07
N LEU A 82 -10.58 24.14 19.35
CA LEU A 82 -9.87 25.28 19.92
C LEU A 82 -10.79 26.18 20.75
N ILE A 83 -12.04 26.40 20.30
CA ILE A 83 -13.06 27.16 21.05
C ILE A 83 -13.39 26.42 22.36
N ASN A 84 -13.60 25.10 22.32
CA ASN A 84 -13.84 24.31 23.53
C ASN A 84 -12.67 24.39 24.52
N ALA A 85 -11.44 24.38 24.00
CA ALA A 85 -10.24 24.57 24.82
C ALA A 85 -10.19 25.99 25.44
N ALA A 86 -10.54 27.03 24.68
CA ALA A 86 -10.63 28.40 25.17
C ALA A 86 -11.71 28.57 26.26
N LEU A 87 -12.90 27.99 26.06
CA LEU A 87 -13.96 27.96 27.07
C LEU A 87 -13.51 27.25 28.34
N SER A 88 -12.82 26.10 28.23
CA SER A 88 -12.25 25.39 29.38
C SER A 88 -11.25 26.24 30.16
N ILE A 89 -10.46 27.08 29.49
CA ILE A 89 -9.54 28.02 30.14
C ILE A 89 -10.32 29.12 30.87
N LEU A 90 -11.33 29.72 30.22
CA LEU A 90 -12.16 30.77 30.80
C LEU A 90 -12.95 30.28 32.03
N ASP A 91 -13.38 29.02 32.01
CA ASP A 91 -14.04 28.36 33.16
C ASP A 91 -13.07 27.97 34.29
N GLY A 92 -11.77 28.30 34.18
CA GLY A 92 -10.76 27.98 35.19
C GLY A 92 -10.33 26.51 35.24
N ARG A 93 -10.80 25.66 34.32
CA ARG A 93 -10.42 24.24 34.21
C ARG A 93 -9.07 24.03 33.51
N GLY A 94 -8.55 25.07 32.86
CA GLY A 94 -7.26 25.07 32.18
C GLY A 94 -7.31 24.39 30.80
N LEU A 95 -6.16 24.35 30.13
CA LEU A 95 -6.03 23.77 28.79
C LEU A 95 -5.88 22.26 28.86
N SER A 96 -6.79 21.53 28.21
CA SER A 96 -6.68 20.09 28.02
C SER A 96 -7.31 19.62 26.70
N TYR A 97 -6.81 18.51 26.18
CA TYR A 97 -7.37 17.83 25.00
C TYR A 97 -7.70 16.38 25.31
N VAL A 98 -8.84 15.89 24.82
CA VAL A 98 -9.27 14.49 24.94
C VAL A 98 -8.99 13.79 23.62
N VAL A 99 -8.04 12.86 23.61
CA VAL A 99 -7.51 12.24 22.38
C VAL A 99 -7.75 10.72 22.42
N PRO A 100 -8.20 10.08 21.32
CA PRO A 100 -8.28 8.62 21.24
C PRO A 100 -6.92 7.94 21.47
N ARG A 101 -6.89 6.83 22.21
CA ARG A 101 -5.68 6.03 22.45
C ARG A 101 -5.38 5.20 21.21
N ARG A 102 -4.13 5.28 20.75
CA ARG A 102 -3.63 4.52 19.58
C ARG A 102 -2.82 3.27 19.96
N SER A 103 -2.80 2.86 21.23
CA SER A 103 -2.02 1.70 21.69
C SER A 103 -2.58 0.38 21.14
N ALA A 104 -1.74 -0.65 21.01
CA ALA A 104 -2.15 -1.96 20.47
C ALA A 104 -3.37 -2.58 21.18
N GLY A 105 -3.51 -2.39 22.50
CA GLY A 105 -4.68 -2.87 23.25
C GLY A 105 -6.00 -2.14 22.93
N ASN A 106 -5.93 -0.97 22.30
CA ASN A 106 -7.09 -0.19 21.84
C ASN A 106 -7.33 -0.37 20.32
N GLN A 107 -6.74 -1.39 19.72
CA GLN A 107 -6.91 -1.71 18.30
C GLN A 107 -7.62 -3.06 18.15
N GLU A 108 -8.42 -3.19 17.10
CA GLU A 108 -9.14 -4.41 16.77
C GLU A 108 -9.20 -4.59 15.26
N TYR A 109 -8.97 -5.81 14.78
CA TYR A 109 -9.22 -6.13 13.38
C TYR A 109 -10.70 -6.47 13.20
N VAL A 110 -11.42 -5.66 12.43
CA VAL A 110 -12.85 -5.86 12.14
C VAL A 110 -12.96 -6.67 10.86
N GLU A 111 -13.51 -7.88 10.96
CA GLU A 111 -13.61 -8.84 9.87
C GLU A 111 -14.51 -8.33 8.73
N GLU A 112 -15.65 -7.74 9.08
CA GLU A 112 -16.64 -7.21 8.15
C GLU A 112 -16.08 -6.09 7.27
N LEU A 113 -15.04 -5.41 7.75
CA LEU A 113 -14.41 -4.26 7.11
C LEU A 113 -13.01 -4.57 6.56
N GLU A 114 -12.49 -5.78 6.81
CA GLU A 114 -11.14 -6.24 6.45
C GLU A 114 -10.02 -5.25 6.84
N ARG A 115 -10.11 -4.65 8.02
CA ARG A 115 -9.19 -3.60 8.45
C ARG A 115 -9.08 -3.49 9.97
N ILE A 116 -7.99 -2.89 10.45
CA ILE A 116 -7.82 -2.54 11.85
C ILE A 116 -8.57 -1.24 12.16
N VAL A 117 -9.25 -1.15 13.30
CA VAL A 117 -9.96 0.04 13.83
C VAL A 117 -9.56 0.32 15.28
N LEU A 118 -9.90 1.52 15.80
CA LEU A 118 -9.71 1.90 17.21
C LEU A 118 -10.95 1.60 18.06
N LYS A 119 -10.73 1.18 19.33
CA LYS A 119 -11.75 1.04 20.39
C LYS A 119 -11.94 2.35 21.20
N ASP A 120 -12.80 2.33 22.22
CA ASP A 120 -13.22 3.50 23.03
C ASP A 120 -12.16 4.17 23.93
N GLY A 121 -10.96 3.62 24.06
CA GLY A 121 -9.96 4.17 24.97
C GLY A 121 -9.58 5.60 24.60
N VAL A 122 -9.73 6.55 25.54
CA VAL A 122 -9.27 7.94 25.39
C VAL A 122 -8.17 8.29 26.40
N ALA A 123 -7.35 9.28 26.06
CA ALA A 123 -6.32 9.85 26.91
C ALA A 123 -6.54 11.36 27.00
N VAL A 124 -6.59 11.87 28.23
CA VAL A 124 -6.66 13.30 28.50
C VAL A 124 -5.24 13.85 28.60
N ARG A 125 -4.94 14.89 27.81
CA ARG A 125 -3.67 15.61 27.83
C ARG A 125 -3.90 16.98 28.44
N SER A 126 -3.45 17.16 29.67
CA SER A 126 -3.60 18.42 30.40
C SER A 126 -2.30 19.22 30.36
N PHE A 127 -2.41 20.51 30.13
CA PHE A 127 -1.28 21.44 30.18
C PHE A 127 -0.74 21.60 31.60
N ALA A 128 -1.58 21.46 32.63
CA ALA A 128 -1.17 21.57 34.03
C ALA A 128 -0.38 20.35 34.53
N SER A 129 -0.38 19.24 33.79
CA SER A 129 0.34 18.03 34.18
C SER A 129 1.74 18.00 33.58
N VAL A 130 2.76 17.81 34.43
CA VAL A 130 4.17 17.67 34.03
C VAL A 130 4.37 16.56 32.99
N ALA A 131 3.58 15.48 33.06
CA ALA A 131 3.68 14.35 32.14
C ALA A 131 3.13 14.66 30.73
N SER A 132 2.21 15.61 30.59
CA SER A 132 1.51 15.89 29.32
C SER A 132 1.61 17.34 28.82
N VAL A 133 2.20 18.25 29.60
CA VAL A 133 2.37 19.68 29.26
C VAL A 133 3.01 19.86 27.88
N ARG A 134 4.12 19.15 27.63
CA ARG A 134 4.87 19.22 26.37
C ARG A 134 4.03 18.73 25.19
N LYS A 135 3.37 17.58 25.33
CA LYS A 135 2.49 17.03 24.28
C LYS A 135 1.30 17.96 24.00
N THR A 136 0.76 18.61 25.03
CA THR A 136 -0.35 19.58 24.90
C THR A 136 0.10 20.85 24.17
N ALA A 137 1.30 21.35 24.45
CA ALA A 137 1.89 22.48 23.73
C ALA A 137 2.15 22.15 22.26
N ILE A 138 2.79 21.00 21.98
CA ILE A 138 3.02 20.49 20.62
C ILE A 138 1.71 20.36 19.87
N MET A 139 0.67 19.80 20.51
CA MET A 139 -0.65 19.60 19.89
C MET A 139 -1.30 20.91 19.50
N THR A 140 -1.26 21.91 20.38
CA THR A 140 -1.78 23.26 20.09
C THR A 140 -1.03 23.88 18.91
N ARG A 141 0.30 23.74 18.86
CA ARG A 141 1.12 24.24 17.75
C ARG A 141 0.82 23.53 16.43
N VAL A 142 0.67 22.21 16.44
CA VAL A 142 0.30 21.44 15.25
C VAL A 142 -1.09 21.83 14.75
N MET A 143 -2.08 21.96 15.63
CA MET A 143 -3.43 22.41 15.25
C MET A 143 -3.41 23.80 14.62
N GLN A 144 -2.62 24.73 15.15
CA GLN A 144 -2.42 26.06 14.56
C GLN A 144 -1.83 25.97 13.14
N LEU A 145 -0.79 25.16 12.94
CA LEU A 145 -0.16 24.99 11.62
C LEU A 145 -1.13 24.37 10.63
N VAL A 146 -1.83 23.29 11.01
CA VAL A 146 -2.84 22.65 10.16
C VAL A 146 -3.96 23.63 9.80
N HIS A 147 -4.46 24.40 10.76
CA HIS A 147 -5.47 25.44 10.50
C HIS A 147 -5.01 26.43 9.42
N GLN A 148 -3.75 26.89 9.50
CA GLN A 148 -3.17 27.78 8.48
C GLN A 148 -3.03 27.10 7.10
N LEU A 149 -2.60 25.85 7.06
CA LEU A 149 -2.43 25.08 5.82
C LEU A 149 -3.79 24.87 5.12
N CYS A 150 -4.79 24.42 5.88
CA CYS A 150 -6.13 24.18 5.36
C CYS A 150 -6.86 25.47 4.96
N THR A 151 -6.68 26.57 5.71
CA THR A 151 -7.29 27.87 5.37
C THR A 151 -6.73 28.47 4.09
N ARG A 152 -5.44 28.26 3.82
CA ARG A 152 -4.74 28.77 2.64
C ARG A 152 -4.72 27.80 1.46
N ASP A 153 -5.28 26.60 1.65
CA ASP A 153 -5.24 25.50 0.68
C ASP A 153 -3.82 25.16 0.19
N ILE A 154 -2.85 25.17 1.11
CA ILE A 154 -1.46 24.84 0.86
C ILE A 154 -1.07 23.56 1.59
N HIS A 155 -0.04 22.89 1.08
CA HIS A 155 0.47 21.64 1.63
C HIS A 155 1.89 21.80 2.18
N THR A 156 2.26 20.96 3.14
CA THR A 156 3.62 20.91 3.68
C THR A 156 4.08 19.48 3.93
N THR A 157 5.38 19.24 3.91
CA THR A 157 5.90 17.92 4.28
C THR A 157 6.06 17.79 5.79
N LYS A 158 6.12 16.55 6.28
CA LYS A 158 6.43 16.28 7.70
C LYS A 158 7.74 16.92 8.19
N ARG A 159 8.75 16.97 7.31
CA ARG A 159 10.05 17.55 7.65
C ARG A 159 9.95 19.06 7.78
N ASP A 160 9.28 19.71 6.83
CA ASP A 160 9.08 21.15 6.89
C ASP A 160 8.27 21.55 8.13
N LEU A 161 7.20 20.79 8.44
CA LEU A 161 6.44 20.96 9.68
C LEU A 161 7.34 20.84 10.91
N PHE A 162 8.21 19.83 10.97
CA PHE A 162 9.18 19.68 12.06
C PHE A 162 10.17 20.87 12.16
N TYR A 163 10.61 21.42 11.03
CA TYR A 163 11.52 22.56 11.03
C TYR A 163 10.87 23.89 11.42
N THR A 164 9.53 23.99 11.43
CA THR A 164 8.85 25.19 11.92
C THR A 164 9.10 25.48 13.40
N ASP A 165 9.40 24.46 14.21
CA ASP A 165 9.71 24.64 15.63
C ASP A 165 10.53 23.45 16.20
N VAL A 166 11.78 23.33 15.74
CA VAL A 166 12.69 22.24 16.13
C VAL A 166 12.91 22.18 17.64
N LYS A 167 12.91 23.33 18.33
CA LYS A 167 13.10 23.40 19.79
C LYS A 167 11.91 22.81 20.54
N LEU A 168 10.70 23.08 20.06
CA LEU A 168 9.49 22.50 20.64
C LEU A 168 9.39 21.01 20.34
N PHE A 169 9.58 20.57 19.08
CA PHE A 169 9.38 19.18 18.70
C PHE A 169 10.50 18.23 19.15
N LYS A 170 11.77 18.67 19.19
CA LYS A 170 13.00 17.89 19.46
C LYS A 170 13.27 16.70 18.54
N SER A 171 12.27 15.88 18.25
CA SER A 171 12.35 14.74 17.34
C SER A 171 11.17 14.71 16.37
N GLN A 172 11.41 14.24 15.15
CA GLN A 172 10.36 14.10 14.14
C GLN A 172 9.27 13.09 14.56
N ASN A 173 9.63 12.09 15.36
CA ASN A 173 8.67 11.12 15.89
C ASN A 173 7.64 11.78 16.81
N GLU A 174 8.03 12.76 17.63
CA GLU A 174 7.09 13.48 18.50
C GLU A 174 6.08 14.31 17.68
N SER A 175 6.53 15.01 16.64
CA SER A 175 5.62 15.77 15.76
C SER A 175 4.70 14.85 14.95
N ASP A 176 5.22 13.73 14.46
CA ASP A 176 4.42 12.75 13.70
C ASP A 176 3.35 12.09 14.57
N ASP A 177 3.69 11.75 15.82
CA ASP A 177 2.73 11.17 16.75
C ASP A 177 1.61 12.13 17.10
N VAL A 178 1.94 13.40 17.35
CA VAL A 178 0.93 14.41 17.66
C VAL A 178 0.09 14.77 16.44
N LEU A 179 0.66 14.78 15.24
CA LEU A 179 -0.11 14.96 14.01
C LEU A 179 -1.16 13.85 13.82
N ASN A 180 -0.78 12.59 14.09
CA ASN A 180 -1.72 11.46 14.05
C ASN A 180 -2.82 11.61 15.11
N ASP A 181 -2.45 12.11 16.30
CA ASP A 181 -3.42 12.39 17.37
C ASP A 181 -4.40 13.50 16.98
N VAL A 182 -3.94 14.55 16.27
CA VAL A 182 -4.79 15.62 15.74
C VAL A 182 -5.73 15.08 14.66
N ALA A 183 -5.24 14.23 13.75
CA ALA A 183 -6.08 13.55 12.76
C ALA A 183 -7.23 12.78 13.42
N CYS A 184 -6.91 12.00 14.46
CA CYS A 184 -7.90 11.26 15.24
C CYS A 184 -8.85 12.19 16.02
N LEU A 185 -8.33 13.28 16.58
CA LEU A 185 -9.10 14.28 17.32
C LEU A 185 -10.12 14.98 16.44
N VAL A 186 -9.75 15.30 15.20
CA VAL A 186 -10.65 15.90 14.19
C VAL A 186 -11.59 14.84 13.60
N GLY A 187 -11.11 13.61 13.44
CA GLY A 187 -11.84 12.53 12.76
C GLY A 187 -11.61 12.55 11.25
N CYS A 188 -10.47 13.07 10.81
CA CYS A 188 -10.10 13.15 9.42
C CYS A 188 -8.87 12.30 9.10
N THR A 189 -8.73 11.89 7.84
CA THR A 189 -7.50 11.22 7.38
C THR A 189 -6.30 12.12 7.57
N ARG A 190 -5.10 11.53 7.60
CA ARG A 190 -3.87 12.34 7.66
C ARG A 190 -3.74 13.26 6.45
N ASN A 191 -4.18 12.81 5.28
CA ASN A 191 -4.13 13.60 4.05
C ASN A 191 -5.04 14.83 4.11
N SER A 192 -6.16 14.75 4.83
CA SER A 192 -7.07 15.88 5.02
C SER A 192 -6.46 17.05 5.81
N LEU A 193 -5.34 16.83 6.53
CA LEU A 193 -4.64 17.87 7.29
C LEU A 193 -3.67 18.70 6.43
N ASN A 194 -3.60 18.44 5.12
CA ASN A 194 -2.63 19.03 4.18
C ASN A 194 -1.15 18.82 4.59
N VAL A 195 -0.86 17.83 5.44
CA VAL A 195 0.52 17.44 5.83
C VAL A 195 0.88 16.10 5.21
N VAL A 196 1.72 16.14 4.18
CA VAL A 196 2.04 14.97 3.36
C VAL A 196 3.36 14.30 3.76
N ALA A 197 3.45 13.00 3.49
CA ALA A 197 4.70 12.26 3.58
C ALA A 197 5.60 12.59 2.38
N SER A 198 6.92 12.45 2.55
CA SER A 198 7.86 12.54 1.44
C SER A 198 7.62 11.43 0.41
N GLU A 199 7.68 11.78 -0.86
CA GLU A 199 7.53 10.88 -2.00
C GLU A 199 8.60 9.78 -1.99
N LYS A 200 8.14 8.54 -2.17
CA LYS A 200 9.01 7.37 -2.40
C LYS A 200 8.48 6.47 -3.51
N GLY A 201 7.17 6.50 -3.71
CA GLY A 201 6.47 5.73 -4.72
C GLY A 201 6.89 6.07 -6.14
N ILE A 202 7.00 5.05 -6.97
CA ILE A 202 7.20 5.19 -8.42
C ILE A 202 6.18 4.30 -9.14
N VAL A 203 5.61 4.83 -10.22
CA VAL A 203 4.73 4.09 -11.13
C VAL A 203 5.29 4.11 -12.55
N VAL A 204 5.19 2.96 -13.23
CA VAL A 204 5.49 2.82 -14.66
C VAL A 204 4.50 1.86 -15.29
N GLY A 205 4.19 2.04 -16.57
CA GLY A 205 3.37 1.10 -17.34
C GLY A 205 2.09 1.71 -17.88
N CYS A 206 1.11 0.86 -18.19
CA CYS A 206 -0.09 1.19 -18.95
C CYS A 206 -1.09 2.02 -18.13
N VAL A 207 -0.76 3.25 -17.75
CA VAL A 207 -1.66 4.17 -17.06
C VAL A 207 -1.38 5.62 -17.46
N SER A 208 -2.45 6.39 -17.60
CA SER A 208 -2.39 7.84 -17.76
C SER A 208 -3.38 8.51 -16.82
N PHE A 209 -3.03 9.68 -16.31
CA PHE A 209 -3.87 10.48 -15.41
C PHE A 209 -3.58 11.97 -15.58
N VAL A 210 -4.42 12.82 -15.05
CA VAL A 210 -4.22 14.28 -14.99
C VAL A 210 -3.81 14.66 -13.57
N GLU A 211 -2.71 15.40 -13.44
CA GLU A 211 -2.19 15.96 -12.19
C GLU A 211 -2.14 17.48 -12.33
N ASP A 212 -2.92 18.22 -11.52
CA ASP A 212 -2.96 19.70 -11.54
C ASP A 212 -3.13 20.32 -12.96
N GLY A 213 -3.89 19.63 -13.82
CA GLY A 213 -4.18 20.05 -15.19
C GLY A 213 -3.24 19.48 -16.26
N ASP A 214 -2.10 18.91 -15.86
CA ASP A 214 -1.14 18.29 -16.76
C ASP A 214 -1.44 16.80 -16.96
N ARG A 215 -1.52 16.37 -18.22
CA ARG A 215 -1.74 14.97 -18.57
C ARG A 215 -0.43 14.19 -18.55
N ILE A 216 -0.38 13.15 -17.72
CA ILE A 216 0.78 12.29 -17.51
C ILE A 216 0.51 10.93 -18.12
N ASP A 217 1.45 10.46 -18.95
CA ASP A 217 1.44 9.12 -19.55
C ASP A 217 2.60 8.29 -19.02
N CYS A 218 2.33 7.35 -18.12
CA CYS A 218 3.34 6.53 -17.46
C CYS A 218 3.98 5.47 -18.36
N THR A 219 3.53 5.31 -19.62
CA THR A 219 4.19 4.44 -20.61
C THR A 219 5.41 5.08 -21.24
N ARG A 220 5.52 6.42 -21.17
CA ARG A 220 6.56 7.22 -21.86
C ARG A 220 7.55 7.90 -20.92
N MET A 221 7.69 7.41 -19.69
CA MET A 221 8.52 8.03 -18.64
C MET A 221 9.95 7.45 -18.54
N GLY A 222 10.37 6.66 -19.54
CA GLY A 222 11.65 5.96 -19.51
C GLY A 222 11.71 4.88 -18.41
N VAL A 223 12.93 4.54 -17.97
CA VAL A 223 13.17 3.48 -16.97
C VAL A 223 12.89 3.99 -15.54
N GLY A 224 13.04 5.29 -15.31
CA GLY A 224 12.86 5.91 -13.98
C GLY A 224 11.41 5.97 -13.52
N GLY A 225 10.44 5.82 -14.43
CA GLY A 225 9.02 5.94 -14.12
C GLY A 225 8.61 7.36 -13.70
N LYS A 226 7.35 7.52 -13.30
CA LYS A 226 6.83 8.75 -12.70
C LYS A 226 6.79 8.57 -11.18
N ALA A 227 7.36 9.50 -10.44
CA ALA A 227 7.18 9.58 -8.99
C ALA A 227 5.69 9.78 -8.68
N ILE A 228 5.17 8.98 -7.75
CA ILE A 228 3.77 9.07 -7.33
C ILE A 228 3.59 10.38 -6.56
N PRO A 229 2.72 11.29 -7.02
CA PRO A 229 2.49 12.55 -6.33
C PRO A 229 1.99 12.32 -4.90
N PRO A 230 2.41 13.14 -3.93
CA PRO A 230 1.92 13.07 -2.57
C PRO A 230 0.48 13.58 -2.48
N TYR A 231 0.08 14.44 -3.42
CA TYR A 231 -1.25 15.01 -3.57
C TYR A 231 -2.13 14.11 -4.43
N THR A 232 -2.43 12.93 -3.92
CA THR A 232 -3.29 11.99 -4.64
C THR A 232 -4.68 12.55 -4.90
N ASP A 233 -5.15 13.51 -4.11
CA ASP A 233 -6.40 14.26 -4.28
C ASP A 233 -6.45 15.07 -5.58
N ARG A 234 -5.31 15.54 -6.08
CA ARG A 234 -5.18 16.32 -7.32
C ARG A 234 -5.08 15.46 -8.58
N ILE A 235 -5.11 14.14 -8.41
CA ILE A 235 -5.07 13.17 -9.50
C ILE A 235 -6.50 12.91 -9.99
N HIS A 236 -6.76 13.14 -11.26
CA HIS A 236 -8.06 12.94 -11.90
C HIS A 236 -7.93 12.18 -13.22
N ASP A 237 -9.06 11.68 -13.74
CA ASP A 237 -9.17 11.03 -15.05
C ASP A 237 -8.15 9.88 -15.25
N ILE A 238 -8.10 8.93 -14.30
CA ILE A 238 -7.22 7.77 -14.39
C ILE A 238 -7.75 6.84 -15.49
N ARG A 239 -6.95 6.62 -16.52
CA ARG A 239 -7.25 5.75 -17.66
C ARG A 239 -6.15 4.73 -17.87
N SER A 240 -6.54 3.50 -18.15
CA SER A 240 -5.62 2.38 -18.34
C SER A 240 -6.24 1.29 -19.19
N ASP A 241 -5.42 0.63 -20.00
CA ASP A 241 -5.73 -0.63 -20.71
C ASP A 241 -5.00 -1.84 -20.09
N ALA A 242 -4.48 -1.68 -18.88
CA ALA A 242 -3.83 -2.75 -18.13
C ALA A 242 -4.84 -3.82 -17.68
N GLU A 243 -4.36 -5.06 -17.58
CA GLU A 243 -5.15 -6.20 -17.08
C GLU A 243 -4.95 -6.42 -15.58
N PHE A 244 -3.84 -5.92 -15.00
CA PHE A 244 -3.54 -6.01 -13.57
C PHE A 244 -2.49 -4.97 -13.14
N ILE A 245 -2.35 -4.81 -11.82
CA ILE A 245 -1.31 -3.99 -11.19
C ILE A 245 -0.29 -4.93 -10.54
N LEU A 246 0.98 -4.79 -10.88
CA LEU A 246 2.12 -5.47 -10.27
C LEU A 246 2.73 -4.57 -9.19
N LEU A 247 2.51 -4.91 -7.92
CA LEU A 247 3.11 -4.23 -6.79
C LEU A 247 4.46 -4.88 -6.46
N VAL A 248 5.55 -4.13 -6.63
CA VAL A 248 6.93 -4.63 -6.45
C VAL A 248 7.58 -3.97 -5.23
N GLU A 249 8.08 -4.78 -4.31
CA GLU A 249 8.73 -4.28 -3.09
C GLU A 249 10.08 -3.62 -3.38
N LYS A 250 10.97 -4.34 -4.07
CA LYS A 250 12.38 -3.96 -4.26
C LYS A 250 12.56 -3.02 -5.46
N ASP A 251 13.27 -1.91 -5.25
CA ASP A 251 13.61 -0.95 -6.30
C ASP A 251 14.41 -1.61 -7.44
N ALA A 252 15.33 -2.51 -7.12
CA ALA A 252 16.12 -3.23 -8.13
C ALA A 252 15.27 -4.11 -9.06
N ALA A 253 14.26 -4.80 -8.52
CA ALA A 253 13.33 -5.60 -9.31
C ALA A 253 12.42 -4.72 -10.18
N PHE A 254 11.97 -3.59 -9.63
CA PHE A 254 11.21 -2.58 -10.37
C PHE A 254 11.99 -2.04 -11.56
N MET A 255 13.26 -1.63 -11.34
CA MET A 255 14.11 -1.09 -12.40
C MET A 255 14.35 -2.10 -13.52
N ARG A 256 14.55 -3.38 -13.19
CA ARG A 256 14.67 -4.46 -14.20
C ARG A 256 13.40 -4.61 -15.03
N LEU A 257 12.23 -4.61 -14.39
CA LEU A 257 10.94 -4.70 -15.07
C LEU A 257 10.66 -3.50 -15.98
N ALA A 258 11.08 -2.30 -15.55
CA ALA A 258 10.95 -1.07 -16.30
C ALA A 258 11.90 -1.05 -17.52
N GLU A 259 13.14 -1.51 -17.34
CA GLU A 259 14.16 -1.61 -18.40
C GLU A 259 13.73 -2.59 -19.50
N ASP A 260 13.24 -3.77 -19.11
CA ASP A 260 12.73 -4.80 -20.04
C ASP A 260 11.36 -4.43 -20.64
N ARG A 261 10.79 -3.28 -20.25
CA ARG A 261 9.44 -2.82 -20.63
C ARG A 261 8.39 -3.93 -20.49
N PHE A 262 8.42 -4.63 -19.36
CA PHE A 262 7.53 -5.76 -19.10
C PHE A 262 6.04 -5.41 -19.32
N TYR A 263 5.66 -4.18 -18.95
CA TYR A 263 4.33 -3.61 -19.15
C TYR A 263 3.87 -3.52 -20.61
N ASN A 264 4.79 -3.51 -21.59
CA ASN A 264 4.44 -3.57 -23.02
C ASN A 264 4.16 -5.00 -23.49
N ARG A 265 4.84 -5.99 -22.91
CA ARG A 265 4.66 -7.41 -23.25
C ARG A 265 3.37 -7.96 -22.65
N ILE A 266 3.15 -7.65 -21.38
CA ILE A 266 1.94 -7.99 -20.66
C ILE A 266 1.39 -6.68 -20.10
N LYS A 267 0.23 -6.24 -20.61
CA LYS A 267 -0.37 -4.95 -20.25
C LYS A 267 -0.62 -4.87 -18.75
N CYS A 268 0.26 -4.18 -18.03
CA CYS A 268 0.18 -4.03 -16.58
C CYS A 268 0.65 -2.64 -16.13
N ILE A 269 0.25 -2.26 -14.91
CA ILE A 269 0.79 -1.12 -14.19
C ILE A 269 1.76 -1.66 -13.15
N ILE A 270 2.97 -1.14 -13.08
CA ILE A 270 3.97 -1.54 -12.08
C ILE A 270 4.12 -0.41 -11.08
N VAL A 271 3.96 -0.72 -9.80
CA VAL A 271 4.05 0.22 -8.69
C VAL A 271 5.09 -0.28 -7.70
N THR A 272 5.97 0.60 -7.22
CA THR A 272 6.89 0.30 -6.11
C THR A 272 6.90 1.43 -5.09
N ALA A 273 7.12 1.09 -3.82
CA ALA A 273 7.41 2.06 -2.75
C ALA A 273 8.86 1.96 -2.24
N LYS A 274 9.71 1.14 -2.89
CA LYS A 274 11.10 0.87 -2.50
C LYS A 274 11.20 0.35 -1.05
N GLY A 275 10.43 -0.70 -0.75
CA GLY A 275 10.31 -1.27 0.60
C GLY A 275 9.00 -0.88 1.29
N GLN A 276 9.09 -0.41 2.54
CA GLN A 276 7.91 -0.08 3.34
C GLN A 276 7.13 1.09 2.71
N PRO A 277 5.81 0.91 2.50
CA PRO A 277 5.05 1.88 1.72
C PRO A 277 4.70 3.14 2.48
N ASP A 278 4.85 4.27 1.80
CA ASP A 278 4.34 5.56 2.26
C ASP A 278 2.83 5.70 2.01
N VAL A 279 2.24 6.72 2.61
CA VAL A 279 0.79 6.97 2.56
C VAL A 279 0.32 7.27 1.14
N GLY A 280 1.09 8.06 0.38
CA GLY A 280 0.77 8.43 -1.00
C GLY A 280 0.71 7.21 -1.91
N THR A 281 1.73 6.35 -1.85
CA THR A 281 1.75 5.11 -2.65
C THR A 281 0.58 4.17 -2.33
N ARG A 282 0.20 4.04 -1.05
CA ARG A 282 -0.94 3.20 -0.64
C ARG A 282 -2.28 3.75 -1.16
N LEU A 283 -2.48 5.06 -1.04
CA LEU A 283 -3.70 5.71 -1.51
C LEU A 283 -3.79 5.66 -3.03
N PHE A 284 -2.67 5.90 -3.74
CA PHE A 284 -2.60 5.76 -5.18
C PHE A 284 -2.93 4.34 -5.65
N LEU A 285 -2.34 3.31 -5.03
CA LEU A 285 -2.65 1.91 -5.35
C LEU A 285 -4.13 1.58 -5.14
N LYS A 286 -4.71 2.04 -4.03
CA LYS A 286 -6.13 1.85 -3.72
C LYS A 286 -7.01 2.49 -4.80
N ARG A 287 -6.73 3.76 -5.17
CA ARG A 287 -7.46 4.48 -6.22
C ARG A 287 -7.35 3.78 -7.57
N LEU A 288 -6.16 3.33 -7.96
CA LEU A 288 -5.98 2.55 -9.19
C LEU A 288 -6.86 1.30 -9.19
N LYS A 289 -6.88 0.54 -8.08
CA LYS A 289 -7.70 -0.68 -7.97
C LYS A 289 -9.20 -0.36 -8.05
N GLU A 290 -9.67 0.67 -7.34
CA GLU A 290 -11.10 1.02 -7.27
C GLU A 290 -11.63 1.62 -8.58
N GLU A 291 -10.86 2.50 -9.22
CA GLU A 291 -11.25 3.17 -10.47
C GLU A 291 -11.12 2.23 -11.68
N LEU A 292 -10.01 1.50 -11.80
CA LEU A 292 -9.75 0.62 -12.95
C LEU A 292 -10.36 -0.77 -12.78
N ARG A 293 -10.70 -1.17 -11.55
CA ARG A 293 -11.28 -2.49 -11.19
C ARG A 293 -10.45 -3.68 -11.64
N ILE A 294 -9.12 -3.53 -11.62
CA ILE A 294 -8.17 -4.57 -12.00
C ILE A 294 -7.50 -5.20 -10.76
N PRO A 295 -7.09 -6.47 -10.82
CA PRO A 295 -6.45 -7.15 -9.71
C PRO A 295 -5.06 -6.59 -9.41
N VAL A 296 -4.63 -6.74 -8.16
CA VAL A 296 -3.29 -6.37 -7.69
C VAL A 296 -2.53 -7.63 -7.34
N LEU A 297 -1.36 -7.81 -7.95
CA LEU A 297 -0.43 -8.91 -7.71
C LEU A 297 0.81 -8.37 -6.99
N GLY A 298 1.12 -8.90 -5.82
CA GLY A 298 2.28 -8.51 -5.01
C GLY A 298 3.49 -9.39 -5.28
N LEU A 299 4.63 -8.75 -5.59
CA LEU A 299 5.95 -9.35 -5.73
C LEU A 299 6.87 -8.79 -4.63
N VAL A 300 7.18 -9.64 -3.64
CA VAL A 300 7.98 -9.32 -2.44
C VAL A 300 9.11 -10.33 -2.26
N ASP A 301 10.12 -9.98 -1.46
CA ASP A 301 11.18 -10.93 -1.08
C ASP A 301 10.58 -12.12 -0.30
N SER A 302 11.19 -13.31 -0.42
CA SER A 302 10.75 -14.53 0.28
C SER A 302 11.26 -14.52 1.73
N ASP A 303 10.77 -13.57 2.52
CA ASP A 303 11.06 -13.43 3.93
C ASP A 303 9.85 -12.89 4.72
N PRO A 304 9.88 -12.93 6.07
CA PRO A 304 8.79 -12.41 6.88
C PRO A 304 8.56 -10.90 6.72
N TYR A 305 9.59 -10.14 6.32
CA TYR A 305 9.49 -8.69 6.16
C TYR A 305 8.74 -8.31 4.87
N GLY A 306 8.99 -9.01 3.76
CA GLY A 306 8.26 -8.87 2.50
C GLY A 306 6.76 -9.15 2.69
N LEU A 307 6.42 -10.20 3.45
CA LEU A 307 5.03 -10.48 3.83
C LEU A 307 4.42 -9.40 4.73
N LYS A 308 5.22 -8.83 5.65
CA LYS A 308 4.79 -7.71 6.48
C LYS A 308 4.54 -6.44 5.65
N ILE A 309 5.31 -6.20 4.59
CA ILE A 309 5.05 -5.11 3.65
C ILE A 309 3.70 -5.33 2.96
N LEU A 310 3.47 -6.55 2.46
CA LEU A 310 2.22 -6.89 1.79
C LEU A 310 1.01 -6.77 2.73
N SER A 311 1.15 -7.18 3.99
CA SER A 311 0.08 -7.04 4.99
C SER A 311 -0.26 -5.58 5.32
N VAL A 312 0.72 -4.66 5.28
CA VAL A 312 0.47 -3.23 5.46
C VAL A 312 -0.39 -2.65 4.33
N TYR A 313 -0.17 -3.10 3.09
CA TYR A 313 -1.04 -2.73 1.97
C TYR A 313 -2.45 -3.29 2.12
N MET A 314 -2.58 -4.56 2.54
CA MET A 314 -3.89 -5.25 2.59
C MET A 314 -4.73 -4.88 3.82
N SER A 315 -4.15 -4.95 5.01
CA SER A 315 -4.88 -4.89 6.29
C SER A 315 -4.60 -3.61 7.08
N GLY A 316 -3.57 -2.86 6.67
CA GLY A 316 -3.20 -1.58 7.26
C GLY A 316 -2.05 -1.71 8.25
N SER A 317 -1.50 -0.57 8.67
CA SER A 317 -0.45 -0.54 9.68
C SER A 317 -1.06 -0.41 11.07
N LYS A 318 -0.55 -1.16 12.05
CA LYS A 318 -0.92 -0.98 13.48
C LYS A 318 -0.74 0.49 13.92
N ASN A 319 0.27 1.20 13.41
CA ASN A 319 0.51 2.60 13.75
C ASN A 319 -0.51 3.57 13.14
N MET A 320 -1.18 3.16 12.06
CA MET A 320 -2.18 3.95 11.32
C MET A 320 -3.52 3.23 11.29
N SER A 321 -3.82 2.45 12.33
CA SER A 321 -5.05 1.66 12.47
C SER A 321 -6.30 2.52 12.24
N TYR A 322 -6.30 3.73 12.80
CA TYR A 322 -7.37 4.72 12.65
C TYR A 322 -7.66 5.11 11.19
N ASP A 323 -6.67 5.10 10.30
CA ASP A 323 -6.81 5.49 8.89
C ASP A 323 -6.75 4.28 7.92
N SER A 324 -6.84 3.05 8.47
CA SER A 324 -6.77 1.84 7.65
C SER A 324 -7.87 1.82 6.59
N ALA A 325 -9.05 2.33 6.92
CA ALA A 325 -10.18 2.50 6.01
C ALA A 325 -9.79 3.11 4.65
N ASN A 326 -8.94 4.12 4.69
CA ASN A 326 -8.60 4.92 3.52
C ASN A 326 -7.32 4.43 2.84
N LEU A 327 -6.49 3.67 3.55
CA LEU A 327 -5.16 3.27 3.11
C LEU A 327 -4.99 1.78 2.82
N THR A 328 -6.02 0.96 3.00
CA THR A 328 -5.97 -0.47 2.69
C THR A 328 -6.48 -0.78 1.29
N THR A 329 -5.76 -1.66 0.62
CA THR A 329 -6.15 -2.29 -0.64
C THR A 329 -6.33 -3.79 -0.33
N PRO A 330 -7.51 -4.21 0.15
CA PRO A 330 -7.74 -5.63 0.45
C PRO A 330 -7.67 -6.45 -0.85
N ASP A 331 -7.52 -7.77 -0.72
CA ASP A 331 -7.46 -8.70 -1.86
C ASP A 331 -6.31 -8.42 -2.84
N ILE A 332 -5.11 -8.20 -2.31
CA ILE A 332 -3.87 -8.32 -3.08
C ILE A 332 -3.48 -9.79 -3.12
N LYS A 333 -3.16 -10.31 -4.30
CA LYS A 333 -2.70 -11.69 -4.47
C LYS A 333 -1.19 -11.74 -4.34
N TRP A 334 -0.68 -12.62 -3.49
CA TRP A 334 0.76 -12.81 -3.38
C TRP A 334 1.25 -13.68 -4.55
N LEU A 335 1.95 -13.06 -5.49
CA LEU A 335 2.48 -13.69 -6.69
C LEU A 335 3.79 -14.42 -6.41
N GLY A 336 4.68 -13.82 -5.63
CA GLY A 336 6.02 -14.34 -5.39
C GLY A 336 6.91 -13.34 -4.66
N VAL A 337 8.18 -13.65 -4.41
CA VAL A 337 8.74 -15.00 -4.44
C VAL A 337 8.25 -15.75 -3.21
N ARG A 338 7.60 -16.90 -3.40
CA ARG A 338 7.06 -17.70 -2.29
C ARG A 338 8.09 -18.74 -1.82
N PRO A 339 8.04 -19.16 -0.55
CA PRO A 339 8.84 -20.27 -0.03
C PRO A 339 8.75 -21.55 -0.86
N SER A 340 7.56 -21.89 -1.37
CA SER A 340 7.36 -23.03 -2.28
C SER A 340 8.02 -22.86 -3.65
N ASP A 341 8.20 -21.61 -4.11
CA ASP A 341 8.84 -21.32 -5.39
C ASP A 341 10.33 -21.63 -5.35
N LEU A 342 10.97 -21.53 -4.18
CA LEU A 342 12.39 -21.82 -4.02
C LEU A 342 12.72 -23.22 -4.56
N ASP A 343 11.88 -24.22 -4.26
CA ASP A 343 12.08 -25.58 -4.78
C ASP A 343 11.52 -25.78 -6.18
N LYS A 344 10.33 -25.22 -6.45
CA LYS A 344 9.65 -25.38 -7.74
C LYS A 344 10.52 -24.91 -8.91
N TYR A 345 11.23 -23.80 -8.72
CA TYR A 345 12.16 -23.24 -9.69
C TYR A 345 13.63 -23.62 -9.41
N ARG A 346 13.87 -24.53 -8.45
CA ARG A 346 15.20 -25.03 -8.08
C ARG A 346 16.22 -23.92 -7.82
N ILE A 347 15.81 -22.86 -7.12
CA ILE A 347 16.69 -21.72 -6.81
C ILE A 347 17.92 -22.25 -6.05
N PRO A 348 19.16 -21.91 -6.50
CA PRO A 348 20.39 -22.42 -5.92
C PRO A 348 20.49 -22.18 -4.41
N GLU A 349 20.98 -23.15 -3.65
CA GLU A 349 21.13 -23.05 -2.19
C GLU A 349 22.02 -21.88 -1.78
N GLN A 350 23.02 -21.53 -2.57
CA GLN A 350 23.87 -20.35 -2.34
C GLN A 350 23.11 -19.00 -2.34
N CYS A 351 21.93 -18.95 -2.97
CA CYS A 351 21.06 -17.79 -2.96
C CYS A 351 19.98 -17.85 -1.86
N ARG A 352 19.90 -18.96 -1.13
CA ARG A 352 19.02 -19.15 0.04
C ARG A 352 19.81 -18.81 1.29
N LEU A 353 19.44 -17.70 1.92
CA LEU A 353 20.11 -17.21 3.12
C LEU A 353 19.44 -17.81 4.36
N PRO A 354 20.21 -18.14 5.42
CA PRO A 354 19.62 -18.53 6.68
C PRO A 354 18.86 -17.35 7.30
N MET A 355 17.73 -17.66 7.93
CA MET A 355 16.97 -16.68 8.70
C MET A 355 17.69 -16.31 10.00
N SER A 356 17.64 -15.03 10.34
CA SER A 356 18.04 -14.57 11.67
C SER A 356 17.00 -14.95 12.73
N ASP A 357 17.39 -14.94 14.00
CA ASP A 357 16.45 -15.18 15.11
C ASP A 357 15.29 -14.17 15.11
N THR A 358 15.58 -12.93 14.69
CA THR A 358 14.57 -11.89 14.52
C THR A 358 13.59 -12.19 13.39
N ASP A 359 14.05 -12.78 12.29
CA ASP A 359 13.19 -13.20 11.18
C ASP A 359 12.27 -14.34 11.63
N VAL A 360 12.82 -15.35 12.29
CA VAL A 360 12.05 -16.49 12.81
C VAL A 360 11.01 -16.04 13.82
N LYS A 361 11.37 -15.13 14.73
CA LYS A 361 10.42 -14.55 15.69
C LYS A 361 9.29 -13.81 14.96
N THR A 362 9.64 -12.94 14.01
CA THR A 362 8.66 -12.18 13.23
C THR A 362 7.71 -13.11 12.46
N GLY A 363 8.23 -14.17 11.84
CA GLY A 363 7.42 -15.16 11.14
C GLY A 363 6.46 -15.91 12.06
N LYS A 364 6.90 -16.26 13.28
CA LYS A 364 6.03 -16.88 14.29
C LYS A 364 4.94 -15.91 14.78
N ASP A 365 5.32 -14.66 15.08
CA ASP A 365 4.37 -13.63 15.49
C ASP A 365 3.30 -13.41 14.39
N MET A 366 3.71 -13.43 13.12
CA MET A 366 2.79 -13.31 11.98
C MET A 366 1.85 -14.50 11.80
N LEU A 367 2.28 -15.73 12.11
CA LEU A 367 1.38 -16.91 12.09
C LEU A 367 0.23 -16.77 13.09
N GLU A 368 0.43 -16.00 14.16
CA GLU A 368 -0.59 -15.77 15.18
C GLU A 368 -1.61 -14.67 14.79
N GLU A 369 -1.31 -13.85 13.77
CA GLU A 369 -2.19 -12.75 13.33
C GLU A 369 -3.44 -13.27 12.60
N ASP A 370 -4.59 -12.68 12.88
CA ASP A 370 -5.89 -13.13 12.36
C ASP A 370 -5.96 -13.17 10.83
N PHE A 371 -5.31 -12.22 10.14
CA PHE A 371 -5.31 -12.15 8.69
C PHE A 371 -4.55 -13.32 8.03
N ILE A 372 -3.51 -13.87 8.68
CA ILE A 372 -2.79 -15.05 8.20
C ILE A 372 -3.57 -16.32 8.51
N LYS A 373 -4.11 -16.43 9.73
CA LYS A 373 -4.92 -17.58 10.15
C LYS A 373 -6.12 -17.82 9.23
N LYS A 374 -6.72 -16.74 8.73
CA LYS A 374 -7.87 -16.78 7.80
C LYS A 374 -7.52 -17.19 6.38
N ASN A 375 -6.25 -17.09 5.97
CA ASN A 375 -5.83 -17.49 4.63
C ASN A 375 -4.92 -18.74 4.72
N PRO A 376 -5.50 -19.96 4.55
CA PRO A 376 -4.75 -21.21 4.67
C PRO A 376 -3.56 -21.31 3.73
N ALA A 377 -3.64 -20.67 2.55
CA ALA A 377 -2.55 -20.68 1.59
C ALA A 377 -1.36 -19.86 2.08
N TRP A 378 -1.61 -18.66 2.65
CA TRP A 378 -0.58 -17.84 3.26
C TRP A 378 0.01 -18.49 4.51
N HIS A 379 -0.84 -19.05 5.36
CA HIS A 379 -0.40 -19.79 6.54
C HIS A 379 0.52 -20.96 6.16
N ARG A 380 0.20 -21.69 5.08
CA ARG A 380 1.02 -22.81 4.59
C ARG A 380 2.41 -22.35 4.15
N GLU A 381 2.48 -21.30 3.34
CA GLU A 381 3.75 -20.74 2.86
C GLU A 381 4.60 -20.18 4.01
N LEU A 382 4.00 -19.40 4.92
CA LEU A 382 4.71 -18.86 6.08
C LEU A 382 5.16 -19.97 7.05
N SER A 383 4.35 -21.02 7.23
CA SER A 383 4.75 -22.20 8.02
C SER A 383 5.94 -22.92 7.38
N LEU A 384 5.95 -23.05 6.05
CA LEU A 384 7.06 -23.64 5.31
C LEU A 384 8.35 -22.81 5.49
N MET A 385 8.21 -21.48 5.39
CA MET A 385 9.27 -20.50 5.60
C MET A 385 9.90 -20.64 7.00
N VAL A 386 9.09 -20.63 8.06
CA VAL A 386 9.56 -20.75 9.46
C VAL A 386 10.15 -22.14 9.75
N LYS A 387 9.59 -23.20 9.15
CA LYS A 387 10.10 -24.57 9.31
C LYS A 387 11.49 -24.75 8.70
N ARG A 388 11.72 -24.16 7.52
CA ARG A 388 13.00 -24.25 6.80
C ARG A 388 14.06 -23.30 7.34
N LYS A 389 13.65 -22.16 7.88
CA LYS A 389 14.55 -21.08 8.32
C LYS A 389 15.45 -20.58 7.17
N GLU A 390 14.90 -20.55 5.96
CA GLU A 390 15.56 -20.05 4.75
C GLU A 390 14.79 -18.86 4.20
N LYS A 391 15.50 -17.83 3.77
CA LYS A 391 14.95 -16.67 3.05
C LYS A 391 15.66 -16.48 1.72
N ALA A 392 15.01 -15.82 0.78
CA ALA A 392 15.60 -15.47 -0.52
C ALA A 392 15.12 -14.11 -0.98
N GLU A 393 16.02 -13.32 -1.56
CA GLU A 393 15.66 -12.06 -2.22
C GLU A 393 15.07 -12.34 -3.61
N ILE A 394 14.26 -11.42 -4.15
CA ILE A 394 13.77 -11.49 -5.53
C ILE A 394 14.96 -11.60 -6.52
N GLN A 395 16.09 -10.95 -6.23
CA GLN A 395 17.29 -11.01 -7.05
C GLN A 395 17.90 -12.41 -7.15
N ALA A 396 17.56 -13.35 -6.26
CA ALA A 396 18.00 -14.75 -6.36
C ALA A 396 17.60 -15.39 -7.70
N LEU A 397 16.50 -14.95 -8.31
CA LEU A 397 16.06 -15.38 -9.64
C LEU A 397 17.05 -14.99 -10.75
N SER A 398 17.86 -13.95 -10.52
CA SER A 398 18.90 -13.52 -11.46
C SER A 398 20.05 -14.53 -11.60
N SER A 399 20.14 -15.52 -10.70
CA SER A 399 21.12 -16.61 -10.79
C SER A 399 20.94 -17.45 -12.07
N PHE A 400 19.73 -17.49 -12.62
CA PHE A 400 19.43 -18.14 -13.91
C PHE A 400 19.57 -17.21 -15.12
N GLY A 401 19.94 -15.95 -14.90
CA GLY A 401 20.02 -14.89 -15.90
C GLY A 401 19.28 -13.63 -15.45
N PHE A 402 19.80 -12.46 -15.79
CA PHE A 402 19.24 -11.17 -15.36
C PHE A 402 17.81 -10.90 -15.85
N GLN A 403 17.41 -11.54 -16.96
CA GLN A 403 16.06 -11.43 -17.54
C GLN A 403 15.15 -12.62 -17.16
N TYR A 404 15.61 -13.56 -16.34
CA TYR A 404 14.81 -14.73 -15.95
C TYR A 404 13.50 -14.33 -15.25
N LEU A 405 13.54 -13.26 -14.45
CA LEU A 405 12.36 -12.71 -13.79
C LEU A 405 11.26 -12.32 -14.79
N THR A 406 11.63 -11.61 -15.86
CA THR A 406 10.71 -10.99 -16.82
C THR A 406 10.32 -11.93 -17.95
N GLU A 407 11.23 -12.83 -18.36
CA GLU A 407 11.02 -13.75 -19.48
C GLU A 407 10.39 -15.08 -19.07
N VAL A 408 10.69 -15.58 -17.87
CA VAL A 408 10.34 -16.95 -17.47
C VAL A 408 9.44 -16.94 -16.24
N TYR A 409 9.92 -16.43 -15.10
CA TYR A 409 9.25 -16.57 -13.82
C TYR A 409 7.87 -15.91 -13.79
N LEU A 410 7.78 -14.61 -14.11
CA LEU A 410 6.50 -13.89 -14.08
C LEU A 410 5.51 -14.42 -15.12
N PRO A 411 5.86 -14.61 -16.41
CA PRO A 411 4.93 -15.15 -17.39
C PRO A 411 4.41 -16.55 -17.03
N GLN A 412 5.26 -17.45 -16.51
CA GLN A 412 4.84 -18.80 -16.10
C GLN A 412 3.87 -18.76 -14.92
N LYS A 413 4.16 -17.94 -13.91
CA LYS A 413 3.27 -17.76 -12.75
C LYS A 413 1.92 -17.17 -13.14
N ILE A 414 1.94 -16.16 -13.99
CA ILE A 414 0.73 -15.48 -14.45
C ILE A 414 -0.12 -16.45 -15.28
N ARG A 415 0.49 -17.18 -16.22
CA ARG A 415 -0.21 -18.16 -17.06
C ARG A 415 -0.84 -19.26 -16.20
N ALA A 416 -0.09 -19.79 -15.22
CA ALA A 416 -0.56 -20.86 -14.35
C ALA A 416 -1.62 -20.42 -13.32
N GLY A 417 -1.89 -19.11 -13.17
CA GLY A 417 -2.76 -18.63 -12.10
C GLY A 417 -2.15 -18.82 -10.70
N ASP A 418 -0.83 -18.87 -10.61
CA ASP A 418 -0.12 -19.36 -9.42
C ASP A 418 0.18 -18.24 -8.41
N TRP A 419 -0.87 -17.76 -7.76
CA TRP A 419 -0.85 -16.75 -6.69
C TRP A 419 -1.80 -17.13 -5.55
N VAL A 420 -1.62 -16.54 -4.36
CA VAL A 420 -2.39 -16.87 -3.13
C VAL A 420 -3.00 -15.69 -2.43
#